data_AF-A0A1H0RM33-F1
#
_entry.id   AF-A0A1H0RM33-F1
#
_cell.length_a   1.000
_cell.length_b   1.000
_cell.length_c   1.000
_cell.angle_alpha   90.00
_cell.angle_beta   90.00
_cell.angle_gamma   90.00
#
_symmetry.space_group_name_H-M   'P 1'
#
loop_
_entity.id
_entity.type
_entity.pdbx_description
1 polymer ?
#
loop_
_entity_poly.entity_id
_entity_poly.type
_entity_poly.pdbx_seq_one_letter_code
_entity_poly.pdbx_strand_id
1 'polypeptide(L)'
;MITAQNLHKELTVGQLAARSGVAVTALHFYESKGLIKSNRNQGNQRRYPREVLRRVALIKVAQRLGIPLAEIGEALQALPDNRAPTAADWKVMSAQWSLDLDERINQLTLLRDKLNGCIGCGCLSMEACPLRNFGDVLGEQGPGAQLLESKADLGTN
;
A
#
# COMPACT_ATOMS: atom_id res chain seq x y z
N MET A 1 -15.51 -7.26 -26.27
CA MET A 1 -16.21 -5.97 -26.10
C MET A 1 -17.27 -6.12 -25.02
N ILE A 2 -17.41 -5.15 -24.10
CA ILE A 2 -18.47 -5.14 -23.07
C ILE A 2 -19.69 -4.41 -23.66
N THR A 3 -20.82 -5.10 -23.83
CA THR A 3 -22.09 -4.50 -24.27
C THR A 3 -22.82 -3.79 -23.12
N ALA A 4 -23.63 -2.77 -23.42
CA ALA A 4 -24.41 -2.00 -22.44
C ALA A 4 -25.33 -2.89 -21.56
N GLN A 5 -25.89 -3.96 -22.12
CA GLN A 5 -26.67 -4.97 -21.38
C GLN A 5 -25.86 -5.75 -20.34
N ASN A 6 -24.54 -5.88 -20.50
CA ASN A 6 -23.66 -6.55 -19.54
C ASN A 6 -23.11 -5.60 -18.44
N LEU A 7 -23.40 -4.30 -18.53
CA LEU A 7 -22.98 -3.31 -17.53
C LEU A 7 -23.76 -3.44 -16.21
N HIS A 8 -24.98 -4.00 -16.26
CA HIS A 8 -25.81 -4.27 -15.08
C HIS A 8 -25.66 -5.69 -14.52
N LYS A 9 -24.87 -6.55 -15.17
CA LYS A 9 -24.71 -7.94 -14.77
C LYS A 9 -23.68 -8.05 -13.64
N GLU A 10 -24.12 -8.56 -12.50
CA GLU A 10 -23.25 -8.95 -11.39
C GLU A 10 -22.21 -9.99 -11.85
N LEU A 11 -21.03 -9.93 -11.26
CA LEU A 11 -19.90 -10.79 -11.58
C LEU A 11 -19.88 -12.00 -10.65
N THR A 12 -19.53 -13.16 -11.19
CA THR A 12 -19.12 -14.29 -10.34
C THR A 12 -17.78 -13.98 -9.67
N VAL A 13 -17.43 -14.71 -8.60
CA VAL A 13 -16.12 -14.53 -7.95
C VAL A 13 -14.96 -14.79 -8.91
N GLY A 14 -15.09 -15.78 -9.81
CA GLY A 14 -14.07 -16.09 -10.82
C GLY A 14 -13.93 -14.96 -11.86
N GLN A 15 -15.03 -14.36 -12.28
CA GLN A 15 -15.00 -13.20 -13.18
C GLN A 15 -14.39 -11.97 -12.51
N LEU A 16 -14.71 -11.73 -11.24
CA LEU A 16 -14.11 -10.65 -10.47
C LEU A 16 -12.59 -10.87 -10.30
N ALA A 17 -12.18 -12.10 -9.97
CA ALA A 17 -10.78 -12.48 -9.83
C ALA A 17 -9.99 -12.28 -11.13
N ALA A 18 -10.49 -12.83 -12.24
CA ALA A 18 -9.84 -12.71 -13.55
C ALA A 18 -9.68 -11.25 -13.99
N ARG A 19 -10.67 -10.39 -13.72
CA ARG A 19 -10.65 -9.00 -14.17
C ARG A 19 -9.88 -8.06 -13.26
N SER A 20 -9.84 -8.33 -11.96
CA SER A 20 -9.04 -7.56 -11.00
C SER A 20 -7.58 -8.03 -10.92
N GLY A 21 -7.29 -9.24 -11.41
CA GLY A 21 -6.00 -9.89 -11.23
C GLY A 21 -5.70 -10.10 -9.75
N VAL A 22 -6.72 -10.49 -8.98
CA VAL A 22 -6.66 -10.81 -7.54
C VAL A 22 -7.19 -12.23 -7.36
N ALA A 23 -6.51 -13.04 -6.56
CA ALA A 23 -6.93 -14.40 -6.31
C ALA A 23 -8.31 -14.46 -5.63
N VAL A 24 -9.08 -15.52 -5.89
CA VAL A 24 -10.39 -15.74 -5.24
C VAL A 24 -10.28 -15.75 -3.71
N THR A 25 -9.21 -16.33 -3.17
CA THR A 25 -8.91 -16.33 -1.73
C THR A 25 -8.74 -14.91 -1.18
N ALA A 26 -8.05 -14.04 -1.91
CA ALA A 26 -7.89 -12.64 -1.53
C ALA A 26 -9.20 -11.86 -1.63
N LEU A 27 -10.07 -12.15 -2.60
CA LEU A 27 -11.41 -11.56 -2.66
C LEU A 27 -12.27 -11.98 -1.45
N HIS A 28 -12.25 -13.26 -1.09
CA HIS A 28 -12.94 -13.73 0.12
C HIS A 28 -12.34 -13.10 1.39
N PHE A 29 -11.03 -12.90 1.43
CA PHE A 29 -10.37 -12.21 2.53
C PHE A 29 -10.83 -10.75 2.63
N TYR A 30 -10.87 -10.00 1.52
CA TYR A 30 -11.40 -8.63 1.49
C TYR A 30 -12.86 -8.57 1.93
N GLU A 31 -13.67 -9.53 1.51
CA GLU A 31 -15.07 -9.64 1.94
C GLU A 31 -15.19 -9.92 3.45
N SER A 32 -14.35 -10.81 3.99
CA SER A 32 -14.30 -11.12 5.43
C SER A 32 -13.87 -9.93 6.29
N LYS A 33 -13.09 -9.01 5.72
CA LYS A 33 -12.66 -7.76 6.34
C LYS A 33 -13.63 -6.60 6.09
N GLY A 34 -14.78 -6.85 5.43
CA GLY A 34 -15.79 -5.85 5.13
C GLY A 34 -15.39 -4.84 4.05
N LEU A 35 -14.26 -5.06 3.35
CA LEU A 35 -13.74 -4.14 2.35
C LEU A 35 -14.53 -4.17 1.04
N ILE A 36 -15.11 -5.33 0.73
CA ILE A 36 -16.01 -5.54 -0.40
C ILE A 36 -17.24 -6.32 0.07
N LYS A 37 -18.34 -6.19 -0.66
CA LYS A 37 -19.58 -6.91 -0.36
C LYS A 37 -20.05 -7.71 -1.56
N SER A 38 -20.68 -8.86 -1.28
CA SER A 38 -21.33 -9.69 -2.28
C SER A 38 -22.83 -9.81 -2.01
N ASN A 39 -23.60 -9.98 -3.07
CA ASN A 39 -24.98 -10.44 -3.01
C ASN A 39 -25.00 -11.96 -3.17
N ARG A 40 -26.11 -12.59 -2.75
CA ARG A 40 -26.37 -14.01 -2.99
C ARG A 40 -27.46 -14.13 -4.03
N ASN A 41 -27.24 -14.97 -5.04
CA ASN A 41 -28.29 -15.33 -5.98
C ASN A 41 -29.21 -16.43 -5.39
N GLN A 42 -30.26 -16.82 -6.13
CA GLN A 42 -31.19 -17.89 -5.73
C GLN A 42 -30.50 -19.24 -5.45
N GLY A 43 -29.34 -19.50 -6.06
CA GLY A 43 -28.51 -20.70 -5.80
C GLY A 43 -27.49 -20.53 -4.67
N ASN A 44 -27.64 -19.51 -3.82
CA ASN A 44 -26.72 -19.15 -2.72
C ASN A 44 -25.26 -18.88 -3.15
N GLN A 45 -25.02 -18.62 -4.44
CA GLN A 45 -23.70 -18.27 -4.96
C GLN A 45 -23.45 -16.78 -4.81
N ARG A 46 -22.21 -16.42 -4.46
CA ARG A 46 -21.77 -15.02 -4.40
C ARG A 46 -21.80 -14.37 -5.78
N ARG A 47 -22.30 -13.14 -5.80
CA ARG A 47 -22.38 -12.25 -6.95
C ARG A 47 -21.91 -10.86 -6.54
N TYR A 48 -21.07 -10.25 -7.35
CA TYR A 48 -20.46 -8.97 -7.04
C TYR A 48 -20.95 -7.90 -8.01
N PRO A 49 -21.51 -6.79 -7.52
CA PRO A 49 -21.77 -5.62 -8.33
C PRO A 49 -20.50 -5.16 -9.06
N ARG A 50 -20.63 -4.62 -10.28
CA ARG A 50 -19.45 -4.24 -11.07
C ARG A 50 -18.61 -3.14 -10.43
N GLU A 51 -19.21 -2.29 -9.61
CA GLU A 51 -18.52 -1.27 -8.82
C GLU A 51 -17.46 -1.85 -7.87
N VAL A 52 -17.63 -3.11 -7.45
CA VAL A 52 -16.64 -3.82 -6.63
C VAL A 52 -15.29 -3.89 -7.34
N LEU A 53 -15.25 -3.93 -8.69
CA LEU A 53 -13.98 -3.88 -9.42
C LEU A 53 -13.18 -2.62 -9.13
N ARG A 54 -13.84 -1.46 -9.04
CA ARG A 54 -13.16 -0.19 -8.71
C ARG A 54 -12.63 -0.22 -7.28
N ARG A 55 -13.41 -0.78 -6.36
CA ARG A 55 -13.00 -0.93 -4.95
C ARG A 55 -11.81 -1.87 -4.80
N VAL A 56 -11.82 -3.02 -5.49
CA VAL A 56 -10.67 -3.95 -5.53
C VAL A 56 -9.45 -3.32 -6.18
N ALA A 57 -9.63 -2.55 -7.26
CA ALA A 57 -8.52 -1.83 -7.91
C ALA A 57 -7.88 -0.82 -6.95
N LEU A 58 -8.69 -0.08 -6.18
CA LEU A 58 -8.22 0.87 -5.17
C LEU A 58 -7.40 0.15 -4.09
N ILE A 59 -7.94 -0.93 -3.51
CA ILE A 59 -7.23 -1.73 -2.50
C ILE A 59 -5.87 -2.20 -3.04
N LYS A 60 -5.82 -2.68 -4.29
CA LYS A 60 -4.58 -3.15 -4.92
C LYS A 60 -3.57 -2.04 -5.15
N VAL A 61 -4.02 -0.85 -5.55
CA VAL A 61 -3.13 0.32 -5.70
C VAL A 61 -2.57 0.71 -4.33
N ALA A 62 -3.43 0.83 -3.31
CA ALA A 62 -2.99 1.21 -1.98
C ALA A 62 -2.00 0.20 -1.37
N GLN A 63 -2.25 -1.10 -1.52
CA GLN A 63 -1.30 -2.14 -1.09
C GLN A 63 0.06 -2.03 -1.80
N ARG A 64 0.08 -1.66 -3.09
CA ARG A 64 1.33 -1.44 -3.85
C ARG A 64 2.12 -0.23 -3.36
N LEU A 65 1.45 0.75 -2.77
CA LEU A 65 2.09 1.88 -2.09
C LEU A 65 2.64 1.48 -0.70
N GLY A 66 2.41 0.24 -0.27
CA GLY A 66 2.87 -0.27 1.02
C GLY A 66 1.94 0.08 2.18
N ILE A 67 0.71 0.51 1.90
CA ILE A 67 -0.27 0.91 2.91
C ILE A 67 -0.88 -0.35 3.55
N PRO A 68 -0.91 -0.45 4.89
CA PRO A 68 -1.53 -1.56 5.60
C PRO A 68 -3.01 -1.72 5.25
N LEU A 69 -3.48 -2.96 5.18
CA LEU A 69 -4.87 -3.25 4.84
C LEU A 69 -5.87 -2.68 5.87
N ALA A 70 -5.45 -2.51 7.13
CA ALA A 70 -6.25 -1.88 8.17
C ALA A 70 -6.57 -0.42 7.83
N GLU A 71 -5.54 0.38 7.49
CA GLU A 71 -5.70 1.79 7.07
C GLU A 71 -6.52 1.92 5.78
N ILE A 72 -6.32 1.00 4.83
CA ILE A 72 -7.17 0.93 3.63
C ILE A 72 -8.63 0.70 4.02
N GLY A 73 -8.88 -0.15 5.01
CA GLY A 73 -10.21 -0.42 5.54
C GLY A 73 -10.86 0.79 6.18
N GLU A 74 -10.13 1.49 7.05
CA GLU A 74 -10.61 2.72 7.69
C GLU A 74 -10.97 3.79 6.65
N ALA A 75 -10.09 4.00 5.67
CA ALA A 75 -10.33 4.94 4.59
C ALA A 75 -11.55 4.56 3.72
N LEU A 76 -11.78 3.26 3.49
CA LEU A 76 -12.93 2.78 2.72
C LEU A 76 -14.25 2.81 3.51
N GLN A 77 -14.21 2.70 4.85
CA GLN A 77 -15.40 2.81 5.70
C GLN A 77 -15.99 4.22 5.70
N ALA A 78 -15.16 5.24 5.47
CA ALA A 78 -15.62 6.61 5.29
C ALA A 78 -16.43 6.82 4.00
N LEU A 79 -16.42 5.85 3.08
CA LEU A 79 -17.12 5.94 1.80
C LEU A 79 -18.46 5.19 1.82
N PRO A 80 -19.48 5.70 1.10
CA PRO A 80 -20.74 4.98 0.97
C PRO A 80 -20.55 3.60 0.33
N ASP A 81 -21.23 2.60 0.86
CA ASP A 81 -21.15 1.21 0.37
C ASP A 81 -21.79 1.00 -1.00
N ASN A 82 -22.76 1.84 -1.37
CA ASN A 82 -23.62 1.67 -2.55
C ASN A 82 -23.11 2.42 -3.79
N ARG A 83 -21.83 2.79 -3.82
CA ARG A 83 -21.21 3.36 -5.01
C ARG A 83 -19.72 3.03 -5.09
N ALA A 84 -19.20 3.03 -6.31
CA ALA A 84 -17.76 3.06 -6.51
C ALA A 84 -17.14 4.33 -5.89
N PRO A 85 -15.92 4.22 -5.32
CA PRO A 85 -15.10 5.39 -5.00
C PRO A 85 -14.89 6.29 -6.23
N THR A 86 -15.02 7.60 -6.03
CA THR A 86 -14.82 8.65 -7.03
C THR A 86 -13.38 9.16 -6.98
N ALA A 87 -13.00 10.02 -7.94
CA ALA A 87 -11.72 10.69 -7.92
C ALA A 87 -11.55 11.63 -6.69
N ALA A 88 -12.65 12.23 -6.23
CA ALA A 88 -12.63 13.07 -5.03
C ALA A 88 -12.36 12.24 -3.77
N ASP A 89 -13.01 11.08 -3.64
CA ASP A 89 -12.76 10.15 -2.54
C ASP A 89 -11.30 9.69 -2.55
N TRP A 90 -10.79 9.30 -3.72
CA TRP A 90 -9.39 8.92 -3.88
C TRP A 90 -8.45 10.02 -3.41
N LYS A 91 -8.69 11.27 -3.82
CA LYS A 91 -7.85 12.41 -3.44
C LYS A 91 -7.79 12.61 -1.92
N VAL A 92 -8.91 12.42 -1.22
CA VAL A 92 -8.96 12.52 0.24
C VAL A 92 -8.19 11.37 0.89
N MET A 93 -8.46 10.13 0.47
CA MET A 93 -7.80 8.95 1.02
C MET A 93 -6.28 8.96 0.77
N SER A 94 -5.87 9.35 -0.44
CA SER A 94 -4.47 9.34 -0.85
C SER A 94 -3.66 10.51 -0.31
N ALA A 95 -4.29 11.52 0.31
CA ALA A 95 -3.57 12.69 0.80
C ALA A 95 -2.56 12.31 1.89
N GLN A 96 -3.01 11.56 2.91
CA GLN A 96 -2.12 11.08 3.97
C GLN A 96 -1.09 10.09 3.43
N TRP A 97 -1.56 9.15 2.60
CA TRP A 97 -0.69 8.13 2.02
C TRP A 97 0.42 8.70 1.13
N SER A 98 0.17 9.83 0.45
CA SER A 98 1.19 10.51 -0.33
C SER A 98 2.30 11.04 0.56
N LEU A 99 1.96 11.62 1.72
CA LEU A 99 2.96 12.13 2.67
C LEU A 99 3.81 10.99 3.23
N ASP A 100 3.17 9.87 3.61
CA ASP A 100 3.87 8.71 4.14
C ASP A 100 4.76 8.06 3.06
N LEU A 101 4.31 8.06 1.80
CA LEU A 101 5.08 7.58 0.66
C LEU A 101 6.29 8.48 0.38
N ASP A 102 6.12 9.81 0.42
CA ASP A 102 7.20 10.78 0.18
C ASP A 102 8.28 10.64 1.26
N GLU A 103 7.89 10.50 2.54
CA GLU A 103 8.83 10.22 3.63
C GLU A 103 9.62 8.93 3.36
N ARG A 104 8.94 7.86 2.94
CA ARG A 104 9.59 6.58 2.64
C ARG A 104 10.51 6.67 1.43
N ILE A 105 10.13 7.43 0.40
CA ILE A 105 10.98 7.70 -0.78
C ILE A 105 12.24 8.46 -0.36
N ASN A 106 12.11 9.46 0.52
CA ASN A 106 13.25 10.23 1.02
C ASN A 106 14.22 9.33 1.81
N GLN A 107 13.70 8.50 2.71
CA GLN A 107 14.52 7.54 3.47
C GLN A 107 15.23 6.53 2.56
N LEU A 108 14.52 5.97 1.57
CA LEU A 108 15.11 5.02 0.62
C LEU A 108 16.14 5.68 -0.30
N THR A 109 15.91 6.93 -0.71
CA THR A 109 16.84 7.73 -1.50
C THR A 109 18.11 8.01 -0.72
N LEU A 110 17.98 8.46 0.52
CA LEU A 110 19.09 8.66 1.44
C LEU A 110 19.90 7.37 1.64
N LEU A 111 19.22 6.25 1.88
CA LEU A 111 19.87 4.96 2.05
C LEU A 111 20.65 4.56 0.80
N ARG A 112 20.05 4.68 -0.38
CA ARG A 112 20.71 4.43 -1.68
C ARG A 112 21.95 5.29 -1.83
N ASP A 113 21.87 6.58 -1.53
CA ASP A 113 22.97 7.52 -1.71
C ASP A 113 24.12 7.23 -0.73
N LYS A 114 23.80 6.89 0.54
CA LYS A 114 24.79 6.43 1.52
C LYS A 114 25.44 5.09 1.12
N LEU A 115 24.68 4.15 0.57
CA LEU A 115 25.22 2.89 0.03
C LEU A 115 26.21 3.14 -1.12
N ASN A 116 25.88 4.06 -2.02
CA ASN A 116 26.76 4.44 -3.12
C ASN A 116 28.02 5.17 -2.63
N GLY A 117 27.91 6.01 -1.60
CA GLY A 117 29.07 6.65 -0.96
C GLY A 117 30.10 5.65 -0.41
N CYS A 118 29.63 4.50 0.09
CA CYS A 118 30.50 3.42 0.57
C CYS A 118 31.23 2.66 -0.56
N ILE A 119 30.63 2.62 -1.76
CA ILE A 119 31.23 1.99 -2.94
C ILE A 119 32.21 2.96 -3.64
N GLY A 120 31.91 4.25 -3.66
CA GLY A 120 32.72 5.29 -4.32
C GLY A 120 34.05 5.63 -3.63
N CYS A 121 34.19 5.38 -2.32
CA CYS A 121 35.44 5.54 -1.58
C CYS A 121 36.54 4.56 -2.04
N GLY A 122 36.18 3.41 -2.61
CA GLY A 122 37.13 2.35 -2.96
C GLY A 122 37.82 1.69 -1.76
N CYS A 123 37.49 2.10 -0.53
CA CYS A 123 38.20 1.70 0.68
C CYS A 123 37.70 0.40 1.32
N LEU A 124 36.44 -0.02 1.07
CA LEU A 124 35.82 -1.23 1.69
C LEU A 124 36.06 -1.35 3.21
N SER A 125 36.39 -0.24 3.88
CA SER A 125 36.70 -0.23 5.30
C SER A 125 35.40 -0.09 6.06
N MET A 126 35.06 -1.14 6.80
CA MET A 126 33.96 -1.15 7.75
C MET A 126 34.11 -0.06 8.84
N GLU A 127 35.29 0.55 9.00
CA GLU A 127 35.59 1.56 10.03
C GLU A 127 35.08 2.96 9.68
N ALA A 128 34.96 3.29 8.39
CA ALA A 128 34.54 4.62 7.92
C ALA A 128 33.08 4.67 7.44
N CYS A 129 32.31 3.60 7.62
CA CYS A 129 30.94 3.52 7.12
C CYS A 129 30.02 4.48 7.90
N PRO A 130 29.42 5.50 7.27
CA PRO A 130 28.52 6.46 7.93
C PRO A 130 27.17 5.83 8.37
N LEU A 131 26.95 4.55 8.06
CA LEU A 131 25.81 3.76 8.52
C LEU A 131 26.16 2.88 9.73
N ARG A 132 27.40 2.91 10.24
CA ARG A 132 27.84 2.08 11.36
C ARG A 132 27.64 2.81 12.69
N ASN A 133 26.84 2.22 13.57
CA ASN A 133 26.77 2.58 14.98
C ASN A 133 27.91 1.86 15.74
N PHE A 134 29.12 2.43 15.72
CA PHE A 134 30.27 1.80 16.39
C PHE A 134 30.02 1.67 17.89
N GLY A 135 30.25 0.47 18.44
CA GLY A 135 30.11 0.24 19.88
C GLY A 135 28.68 0.40 20.41
N ASP A 136 27.69 0.41 19.53
CA ASP A 136 26.27 0.61 19.87
C ASP A 136 25.96 1.93 20.62
N VAL A 137 26.76 2.98 20.40
CA VAL A 137 26.63 4.26 21.12
C VAL A 137 25.27 4.93 20.98
N LEU A 138 24.55 4.68 19.87
CA LEU A 138 23.20 5.21 19.67
C LEU A 138 22.10 4.35 20.33
N GLY A 139 22.42 3.21 20.93
CA GLY A 139 21.45 2.36 21.62
C GLY A 139 20.77 3.06 22.81
N GLU A 140 21.44 4.07 23.40
CA GLU A 140 20.88 4.92 24.44
C GLU A 140 19.77 5.86 23.93
N GLN A 141 19.70 6.09 22.61
CA GLN A 141 18.71 6.97 21.98
C GLN A 141 17.41 6.23 21.61
N GLY A 142 17.45 4.89 21.59
CA GLY A 142 16.29 4.04 21.35
C GLY A 142 16.60 2.80 20.51
N PRO A 143 15.63 1.87 20.37
CA PRO A 143 15.78 0.71 19.52
C PRO A 143 15.76 1.10 18.04
N GLY A 144 16.34 0.28 17.17
CA GLY A 144 16.22 0.44 15.70
C GLY A 144 17.45 1.04 15.03
N ALA A 145 17.33 1.36 13.74
CA ALA A 145 18.42 1.87 12.93
C ALA A 145 18.54 3.39 13.11
N GLN A 146 19.03 3.82 14.27
CA GLN A 146 19.06 5.23 14.68
C GLN A 146 19.64 6.19 13.61
N LEU A 147 20.71 5.80 12.90
CA LEU A 147 21.32 6.59 11.80
C LEU A 147 20.47 6.73 10.52
N LEU A 148 19.39 5.96 10.40
CA LEU A 148 18.41 6.01 9.32
C LEU A 148 17.08 6.62 9.78
N GLU A 149 16.77 6.51 11.07
CA GLU A 149 15.51 6.91 11.68
C GLU A 149 15.58 8.30 12.34
N SER A 150 16.78 8.81 12.63
CA SER A 150 16.98 10.15 13.19
C SER A 150 16.73 11.23 12.12
N LYS A 151 15.64 11.98 12.26
CA LYS A 151 15.32 13.17 11.45
C LYS A 151 16.33 14.32 11.58
N ALA A 152 17.27 14.23 12.51
CA ALA A 152 18.32 15.20 12.75
C ALA A 152 19.65 14.66 12.22
N ASP A 153 20.42 15.54 11.59
CA ASP A 153 21.85 15.40 11.31
C ASP A 153 22.24 14.63 10.04
N LEU A 154 21.73 15.10 8.89
CA LEU A 154 22.29 14.73 7.58
C LEU A 154 22.75 15.93 6.74
N GLY A 155 22.93 17.07 7.39
CA GLY A 155 23.57 18.23 6.80
C GLY A 155 24.72 18.69 7.68
N THR A 156 25.90 18.10 7.53
CA THR A 156 27.21 18.79 7.63
C THR A 156 28.36 17.82 7.34
N ASN A 157 28.83 17.82 6.10
CA ASN A 157 30.17 18.27 5.72
C ASN A 157 30.32 18.23 4.20
#